data_AF-A0A913YQ63-F1
#
_entry.id   AF-A0A913YQ63-F1
#
_cell.length_a   1.000
_cell.length_b   1.000
_cell.length_c   1.000
_cell.angle_alpha   90.00
_cell.angle_beta   90.00
_cell.angle_gamma   90.00
#
_symmetry.space_group_name_H-M   'P 1'
#
loop_
_entity.id
_entity.type
_entity.pdbx_description
1 polymer ?
#
loop_
_entity_poly.entity_id
_entity_poly.type
_entity_poly.pdbx_seq_one_letter_code
_entity_poly.pdbx_strand_id
1 'polypeptide(L)'
;MSSPSKKTPLGIIFKNENVNEEMISILQQFHTYLPQTGDMQYDSQIFTSDQLTVERAVNTIASVCNGYTAEDRLKGINMQIADWHAGVKILDLIYHRFYSAQSDANHCTMYSDRSLINRRNVTNDTHSNYRANKDFFLLILQSRIILAAMKVLGLYSKESQPSLFNIPADIARKTNIQKLAILHEAAGIVVDQYVFAENNINKLINDVITEQE
;
A
#
# COMPACT_ATOMS: atom_id res chain seq x y z
N MET A 1 24.70 -6.18 2.29
CA MET A 1 23.84 -6.54 3.43
C MET A 1 22.98 -5.32 3.74
N SER A 2 21.66 -5.39 3.66
CA SER A 2 20.79 -4.25 4.00
C SER A 2 20.63 -4.19 5.52
N SER A 3 21.13 -3.13 6.16
CA SER A 3 20.85 -2.88 7.57
C SER A 3 19.36 -2.57 7.76
N PRO A 4 18.71 -3.10 8.81
CA PRO A 4 17.32 -2.77 9.13
C PRO A 4 17.18 -1.27 9.43
N SER A 5 16.07 -0.68 8.99
CA SER A 5 15.78 0.74 9.23
C SER A 5 15.52 1.00 10.72
N LYS A 6 16.10 2.09 11.25
CA LYS A 6 15.92 2.53 12.64
C LYS A 6 14.89 3.65 12.68
N LYS A 7 13.80 3.44 13.43
CA LYS A 7 12.82 4.50 13.72
C LYS A 7 13.32 5.32 14.90
N THR A 8 13.27 6.65 14.79
CA THR A 8 13.67 7.57 15.87
C THR A 8 12.59 8.65 16.00
N PRO A 9 12.01 8.85 17.20
CA PRO A 9 11.04 9.92 17.41
C PRO A 9 11.77 11.28 17.35
N LEU A 10 11.25 12.21 16.55
CA LEU A 10 11.83 13.55 16.38
C LEU A 10 11.33 14.57 17.43
N GLY A 11 10.51 14.14 18.38
CA GLY A 11 9.94 14.99 19.43
C GLY A 11 8.63 15.66 19.03
N ILE A 12 8.21 16.64 19.83
CA ILE A 12 7.00 17.45 19.64
C ILE A 12 7.43 18.88 19.36
N ILE A 13 6.86 19.49 18.31
CA ILE A 13 7.05 20.90 17.98
C ILE A 13 5.80 21.64 18.47
N PHE A 14 5.96 22.59 19.39
CA PHE A 14 4.85 23.40 19.93
C PHE A 14 4.49 24.55 18.96
N LYS A 15 4.01 24.18 17.78
CA LYS A 15 3.63 25.09 16.70
C LYS A 15 2.37 24.60 16.00
N ASN A 16 1.56 25.52 15.51
CA ASN A 16 0.30 25.26 14.84
C ASN A 16 0.46 25.35 13.33
N GLU A 17 0.35 24.21 12.65
CA GLU A 17 0.39 24.14 11.17
C GLU A 17 -0.69 24.97 10.47
N ASN A 18 -1.77 25.37 11.17
CA ASN A 18 -2.81 26.22 10.61
C ASN A 18 -2.39 27.70 10.52
N VAL A 19 -1.27 28.09 11.14
CA VAL A 19 -0.74 29.45 11.14
C VAL A 19 0.51 29.47 10.26
N ASN A 20 0.51 30.29 9.20
CA ASN A 20 1.57 30.27 8.19
C ASN A 20 2.97 30.50 8.79
N GLU A 21 3.15 31.45 9.70
CA GLU A 21 4.44 31.74 10.34
C GLU A 21 4.94 30.55 11.18
N GLU A 22 4.01 29.85 11.83
CA GLU A 22 4.33 28.67 12.62
C GLU A 22 4.61 27.47 11.73
N MET A 23 3.93 27.35 10.59
CA MET A 23 4.23 26.34 9.58
C MET A 23 5.62 26.52 8.97
N ILE A 24 6.05 27.77 8.69
CA ILE A 24 7.43 28.07 8.29
C ILE A 24 8.39 27.57 9.37
N SER A 25 8.13 27.88 10.64
CA SER A 25 8.98 27.47 11.76
C SER A 25 9.08 25.94 11.88
N ILE A 26 7.98 25.22 11.66
CA ILE A 26 7.95 23.75 11.63
C ILE A 26 8.83 23.22 10.49
N LEU A 27 8.66 23.75 9.27
CA LEU A 27 9.41 23.29 8.10
C LEU A 27 10.90 23.63 8.20
N GLN A 28 11.27 24.78 8.77
CA GLN A 28 12.66 25.13 9.06
C GLN A 28 13.28 24.14 10.06
N GLN A 29 12.56 23.78 11.12
CA GLN A 29 13.03 22.76 12.05
C GLN A 29 13.22 21.42 11.35
N PHE A 30 12.31 21.00 10.47
CA PHE A 30 12.46 19.78 9.69
C PHE A 30 13.62 19.84 8.69
N HIS A 31 13.88 21.01 8.12
CA HIS A 31 15.00 21.24 7.21
C HIS A 31 16.36 20.94 7.87
N THR A 32 16.49 21.13 9.19
CA THR A 32 17.71 20.77 9.94
C THR A 32 18.02 19.26 9.93
N TYR A 33 17.01 18.43 9.67
CA TYR A 33 17.16 16.98 9.59
C TYR A 33 17.47 16.47 8.17
N LEU A 34 17.45 17.35 7.16
CA LEU A 34 17.76 16.94 5.79
C LEU A 34 19.23 16.53 5.69
N PRO A 35 19.54 15.36 5.10
CA PRO A 35 20.92 14.97 4.87
C PRO A 35 21.58 15.98 3.94
N GLN A 36 22.79 16.40 4.27
CA GLN A 36 23.61 17.22 3.40
C GLN A 36 24.56 16.31 2.62
N THR A 37 24.53 16.42 1.30
CA THR A 37 25.63 15.95 0.46
C THR A 37 26.77 16.96 0.59
N GLY A 38 28.03 16.51 0.41
CA GLY A 38 29.18 17.43 0.38
C GLY A 38 28.90 18.59 -0.58
N ASP A 39 29.36 19.79 -0.24
CA ASP A 39 29.11 21.07 -0.96
C ASP A 39 27.77 21.78 -0.68
N MET A 40 27.27 21.72 0.57
CA MET A 40 26.07 22.47 1.01
C MET A 40 24.80 22.18 0.17
N GLN A 41 24.73 21.00 -0.44
CA GLN A 41 23.55 20.55 -1.16
C GLN A 41 22.71 19.66 -0.26
N TYR A 42 21.40 19.93 -0.21
CA TYR A 42 20.46 19.10 0.53
C TYR A 42 20.03 17.91 -0.33
N ASP A 43 20.15 16.71 0.23
CA ASP A 43 19.54 15.52 -0.34
C ASP A 43 18.03 15.57 -0.11
N SER A 44 17.29 15.58 -1.20
CA SER A 44 15.85 15.83 -1.18
C SER A 44 15.10 14.67 -0.54
N GLN A 45 14.23 14.97 0.42
CA GLN A 45 13.44 13.97 1.14
C GLN A 45 11.94 14.14 0.90
N ILE A 46 11.23 13.02 0.98
CA ILE A 46 9.77 12.98 0.91
C ILE A 46 9.18 13.14 2.31
N PHE A 47 8.28 14.10 2.46
CA PHE A 47 7.53 14.37 3.68
C PHE A 47 6.07 14.02 3.44
N THR A 48 5.58 13.03 4.17
CA THR A 48 4.20 12.58 4.03
C THR A 48 3.34 13.09 5.18
N SER A 49 2.21 13.73 4.88
CA SER A 49 1.20 14.11 5.90
C SER A 49 -0.21 14.05 5.34
N ASP A 50 -1.22 14.41 6.13
CA ASP A 50 -2.58 14.54 5.64
C ASP A 50 -2.72 15.61 4.54
N GLN A 51 -3.85 15.61 3.85
CA GLN A 51 -4.10 16.50 2.72
C GLN A 51 -3.99 17.99 3.09
N LEU A 52 -4.57 18.40 4.23
CA LEU A 52 -4.61 19.80 4.64
C LEU A 52 -3.22 20.30 5.06
N THR A 53 -2.47 19.47 5.77
CA THR A 53 -1.08 19.74 6.16
C THR A 53 -0.21 19.89 4.93
N VAL A 54 -0.36 18.99 3.95
CA VAL A 54 0.40 19.04 2.69
C VAL A 54 0.06 20.31 1.90
N GLU A 55 -1.22 20.65 1.76
CA GLU A 55 -1.65 21.88 1.08
C GLU A 55 -1.01 23.12 1.72
N ARG A 56 -1.09 23.23 3.05
CA ARG A 56 -0.48 24.33 3.81
C ARG A 56 1.03 24.38 3.62
N ALA A 57 1.71 23.24 3.77
CA ALA A 57 3.15 23.15 3.58
C ALA A 57 3.57 23.60 2.19
N VAL A 58 2.88 23.14 1.14
CA VAL A 58 3.18 23.50 -0.26
C VAL A 58 2.99 25.00 -0.47
N ASN A 59 1.90 25.58 0.04
CA ASN A 59 1.65 27.02 -0.05
C ASN A 59 2.72 27.83 0.69
N THR A 60 3.15 27.37 1.87
CA THR A 60 4.23 27.98 2.64
C THR A 60 5.58 27.90 1.93
N ILE A 61 5.94 26.74 1.37
CA ILE A 61 7.18 26.58 0.60
C ILE A 61 7.18 27.49 -0.63
N ALA A 62 6.04 27.59 -1.32
CA ALA A 62 5.87 28.48 -2.46
C ALA A 62 6.04 29.96 -2.07
N SER A 63 5.59 30.38 -0.88
CA SER A 63 5.71 31.78 -0.45
C SER A 63 7.16 32.19 -0.13
N VAL A 64 8.01 31.24 0.28
CA VAL A 64 9.43 31.48 0.60
C VAL A 64 10.40 31.12 -0.53
N CYS A 65 9.91 30.78 -1.72
CA CYS A 65 10.74 30.31 -2.83
C CYS A 65 11.83 31.30 -3.29
N ASN A 66 11.64 32.60 -3.00
CA ASN A 66 12.57 33.68 -3.32
C ASN A 66 13.60 33.97 -2.21
N GLY A 67 13.71 33.13 -1.18
CA GLY A 67 14.67 33.28 -0.09
C GLY A 67 16.13 33.40 -0.57
N TYR A 68 17.03 33.93 0.26
CA TYR A 68 18.43 34.12 -0.14
C TYR A 68 19.25 32.84 -0.04
N THR A 69 18.97 32.01 0.96
CA THR A 69 19.64 30.72 1.18
C THR A 69 18.76 29.54 0.78
N ALA A 70 19.38 28.35 0.62
CA ALA A 70 18.61 27.12 0.38
C ALA A 70 17.69 26.76 1.56
N GLU A 71 18.11 27.12 2.78
CA GLU A 71 17.31 26.98 4.00
C GLU A 71 16.10 27.92 4.02
N ASP A 72 16.29 29.20 3.64
CA ASP A 72 15.17 30.14 3.53
C ASP A 72 14.13 29.67 2.51
N ARG A 73 14.59 29.01 1.43
CA ARG A 73 13.73 28.45 0.38
C ARG A 73 13.13 27.09 0.75
N LEU A 74 13.47 26.52 1.90
CA LEU A 74 13.07 25.17 2.31
C LEU A 74 13.40 24.10 1.26
N LYS A 75 14.56 24.25 0.59
CA LYS A 75 14.93 23.42 -0.56
C LYS A 75 15.19 21.97 -0.10
N GLY A 76 14.63 21.02 -0.84
CA GLY A 76 14.80 19.59 -0.56
C GLY A 76 13.67 18.96 0.26
N ILE A 77 12.70 19.75 0.73
CA ILE A 77 11.44 19.24 1.27
C ILE A 77 10.47 18.99 0.12
N ASN A 78 10.09 17.72 -0.11
CA ASN A 78 9.08 17.36 -1.09
C ASN A 78 7.84 16.80 -0.37
N MET A 79 6.75 17.55 -0.38
CA MET A 79 5.52 17.14 0.28
C MET A 79 4.75 16.12 -0.56
N GLN A 80 4.23 15.08 0.09
CA GLN A 80 3.36 14.07 -0.52
C GLN A 80 2.18 13.76 0.41
N ILE A 81 1.00 13.54 -0.17
CA ILE A 81 -0.17 13.17 0.61
C ILE A 81 -0.02 11.73 1.11
N ALA A 82 -0.10 11.56 2.42
CA ALA A 82 -0.29 10.27 3.07
C ALA A 82 -1.77 9.90 2.97
N ASP A 83 -2.13 9.10 1.97
CA ASP A 83 -3.53 8.75 1.72
C ASP A 83 -4.05 7.62 2.64
N TRP A 84 -3.88 7.83 3.95
CA TRP A 84 -4.43 6.93 4.96
C TRP A 84 -5.96 6.90 4.89
N HIS A 85 -6.60 8.04 4.65
CA HIS A 85 -8.04 8.15 4.57
C HIS A 85 -8.64 7.37 3.40
N ALA A 86 -8.07 7.44 2.17
CA ALA A 86 -8.55 6.55 1.11
C ALA A 86 -8.29 5.09 1.43
N GLY A 87 -7.15 4.76 2.06
CA GLY A 87 -6.87 3.42 2.55
C GLY A 87 -7.93 2.90 3.52
N VAL A 88 -8.42 3.74 4.43
CA VAL A 88 -9.54 3.42 5.34
C VAL A 88 -10.84 3.24 4.56
N LYS A 89 -11.16 4.14 3.61
CA LYS A 89 -12.41 4.07 2.83
C LYS A 89 -12.50 2.83 1.95
N ILE A 90 -11.41 2.43 1.32
CA ILE A 90 -11.35 1.18 0.55
C ILE A 90 -11.57 -0.02 1.47
N LEU A 91 -10.92 -0.04 2.63
CA LEU A 91 -11.09 -1.11 3.61
C LEU A 91 -12.53 -1.18 4.12
N ASP A 92 -13.15 -0.04 4.36
CA ASP A 92 -14.54 0.08 4.78
C ASP A 92 -15.51 -0.51 3.75
N LEU A 93 -15.33 -0.17 2.46
CA LEU A 93 -16.10 -0.72 1.36
C LEU A 93 -15.97 -2.26 1.28
N ILE A 94 -14.75 -2.78 1.44
CA ILE A 94 -14.47 -4.22 1.44
C ILE A 94 -15.20 -4.90 2.59
N TYR A 95 -15.12 -4.35 3.81
CA TYR A 95 -15.78 -4.93 4.98
C TYR A 95 -17.30 -4.85 4.85
N HIS A 96 -17.83 -3.75 4.37
CA HIS A 96 -19.25 -3.61 4.08
C HIS A 96 -19.75 -4.69 3.11
N ARG A 97 -18.94 -5.06 2.12
CA ARG A 97 -19.31 -6.05 1.10
C ARG A 97 -19.10 -7.50 1.54
N PHE A 98 -18.02 -7.78 2.26
CA PHE A 98 -17.52 -9.16 2.46
C PHE A 98 -17.46 -9.61 3.93
N TYR A 99 -17.71 -8.73 4.89
CA TYR A 99 -17.64 -9.02 6.31
C TYR A 99 -19.00 -8.90 6.99
N SER A 100 -19.63 -10.04 7.30
CA SER A 100 -20.92 -10.10 8.01
C SER A 100 -20.90 -11.16 9.11
N ALA A 101 -21.36 -10.79 10.31
CA ALA A 101 -21.45 -11.72 11.45
C ALA A 101 -22.39 -12.90 11.18
N GLN A 102 -23.38 -12.72 10.30
CA GLN A 102 -24.31 -13.78 9.90
C GLN A 102 -23.63 -14.87 9.05
N SER A 103 -22.43 -14.59 8.52
CA SER A 103 -21.70 -15.51 7.65
C SER A 103 -20.74 -16.44 8.40
N ASP A 104 -20.74 -16.46 9.73
CA ASP A 104 -19.82 -17.29 10.53
C ASP A 104 -19.91 -18.79 10.21
N ALA A 105 -21.13 -19.29 9.99
CA ALA A 105 -21.38 -20.68 9.60
C ALA A 105 -21.01 -20.98 8.12
N ASN A 106 -20.80 -19.94 7.30
CA ASN A 106 -20.48 -20.09 5.89
C ASN A 106 -18.96 -20.11 5.72
N HIS A 107 -18.42 -21.29 5.39
CA HIS A 107 -17.00 -21.46 5.14
C HIS A 107 -16.48 -20.53 4.03
N CYS A 108 -15.22 -20.10 4.17
CA CYS A 108 -14.55 -19.23 3.22
C CYS A 108 -15.17 -17.83 3.10
N THR A 109 -15.82 -17.33 4.15
CA THR A 109 -16.21 -15.93 4.30
C THR A 109 -15.25 -15.21 5.25
N MET A 110 -15.10 -13.88 5.13
CA MET A 110 -14.18 -13.14 5.99
C MET A 110 -14.53 -13.28 7.48
N TYR A 111 -15.81 -13.41 7.83
CA TYR A 111 -16.19 -13.57 9.24
C TYR A 111 -15.88 -14.97 9.77
N SER A 112 -16.21 -16.02 9.00
CA SER A 112 -15.86 -17.40 9.34
C SER A 112 -14.34 -17.58 9.47
N ASP A 113 -13.57 -16.99 8.54
CA ASP A 113 -12.11 -17.02 8.56
C ASP A 113 -11.59 -16.31 9.83
N ARG A 114 -12.14 -15.16 10.21
CA ARG A 114 -11.77 -14.44 11.45
C ARG A 114 -11.93 -15.32 12.68
N SER A 115 -13.07 -16.02 12.78
CA SER A 115 -13.38 -16.92 13.88
C SER A 115 -12.41 -18.11 13.91
N LEU A 116 -12.14 -18.71 12.75
CA LEU A 116 -11.22 -19.84 12.59
C LEU A 116 -9.80 -19.54 13.10
N ILE A 117 -9.27 -18.36 12.77
CA ILE A 117 -7.92 -17.94 13.20
C ILE A 117 -7.93 -17.10 14.49
N ASN A 118 -9.07 -17.03 15.19
CA ASN A 118 -9.25 -16.35 16.47
C ASN A 118 -8.77 -14.87 16.50
N ARG A 119 -9.01 -14.12 15.42
CA ARG A 119 -8.66 -12.69 15.31
C ARG A 119 -9.75 -11.79 15.92
N ARG A 120 -9.84 -11.78 17.25
CA ARG A 120 -10.92 -11.06 17.98
C ARG A 120 -10.87 -9.53 17.88
N ASN A 121 -9.71 -8.96 17.55
CA ASN A 121 -9.50 -7.52 17.40
C ASN A 121 -9.92 -6.97 16.02
N VAL A 122 -10.36 -7.84 15.11
CA VAL A 122 -10.94 -7.47 13.81
C VAL A 122 -12.42 -7.18 14.02
N THR A 123 -12.88 -6.01 13.59
CA THR A 123 -14.26 -5.54 13.83
C THR A 123 -14.83 -4.92 12.57
N ASN A 124 -16.14 -4.68 12.55
CA ASN A 124 -16.77 -3.98 11.42
C ASN A 124 -16.45 -2.47 11.41
N ASP A 125 -15.81 -1.94 12.47
CA ASP A 125 -15.34 -0.55 12.53
C ASP A 125 -13.90 -0.48 11.99
N THR A 126 -13.81 -0.30 10.67
CA THR A 126 -12.54 -0.22 9.94
C THR A 126 -11.74 1.04 10.27
N HIS A 127 -12.38 2.11 10.76
CA HIS A 127 -11.70 3.34 11.11
C HIS A 127 -10.97 3.20 12.44
N SER A 128 -11.69 2.83 13.51
CA SER A 128 -11.09 2.73 14.85
C SER A 128 -10.14 1.53 14.97
N ASN A 129 -10.37 0.46 14.22
CA ASN A 129 -9.55 -0.75 14.23
C ASN A 129 -8.75 -0.96 12.93
N TYR A 130 -8.36 0.13 12.26
CA TYR A 130 -7.73 0.11 10.93
C TYR A 130 -6.58 -0.89 10.79
N ARG A 131 -5.62 -0.88 11.72
CA ARG A 131 -4.44 -1.76 11.62
C ARG A 131 -4.83 -3.24 11.68
N ALA A 132 -5.65 -3.62 12.66
CA ALA A 132 -6.09 -4.99 12.82
C ALA A 132 -6.90 -5.47 11.61
N ASN A 133 -7.80 -4.62 11.10
CA ASN A 133 -8.63 -4.92 9.94
C ASN A 133 -7.81 -5.02 8.65
N LYS A 134 -6.87 -4.10 8.43
CA LYS A 134 -5.97 -4.13 7.28
C LYS A 134 -5.10 -5.40 7.28
N ASP A 135 -4.47 -5.72 8.41
CA ASP A 135 -3.60 -6.89 8.53
C ASP A 135 -4.39 -8.18 8.30
N PHE A 136 -5.63 -8.25 8.79
CA PHE A 136 -6.53 -9.38 8.54
C PHE A 136 -6.93 -9.48 7.07
N PHE A 137 -7.38 -8.39 6.46
CA PHE A 137 -7.73 -8.39 5.04
C PHE A 137 -6.57 -8.84 4.16
N LEU A 138 -5.35 -8.31 4.40
CA LEU A 138 -4.16 -8.71 3.65
C LEU A 138 -3.83 -10.19 3.83
N LEU A 139 -3.97 -10.74 5.04
CA LEU A 139 -3.77 -12.16 5.30
C LEU A 139 -4.76 -13.02 4.50
N ILE A 140 -6.04 -12.66 4.52
CA ILE A 140 -7.09 -13.39 3.79
C ILE A 140 -6.87 -13.29 2.28
N LEU A 141 -6.56 -12.10 1.77
CA LEU A 141 -6.28 -11.87 0.35
C LEU A 141 -5.07 -12.69 -0.10
N GLN A 142 -3.96 -12.65 0.63
CA GLN A 142 -2.77 -13.45 0.34
C GLN A 142 -3.06 -14.94 0.35
N SER A 143 -3.81 -15.42 1.35
CA SER A 143 -4.20 -16.83 1.45
C SER A 143 -5.01 -17.28 0.23
N ARG A 144 -5.93 -16.43 -0.24
CA ARG A 144 -6.75 -16.70 -1.43
C ARG A 144 -5.93 -16.65 -2.73
N ILE A 145 -4.99 -15.72 -2.86
CA ILE A 145 -4.06 -15.66 -3.99
C ILE A 145 -3.19 -16.92 -4.05
N ILE A 146 -2.66 -17.37 -2.91
CA ILE A 146 -1.88 -18.61 -2.82
C ILE A 146 -2.74 -19.80 -3.23
N LEU A 147 -3.97 -19.91 -2.70
CA LEU A 147 -4.88 -20.99 -3.06
C LEU A 147 -5.21 -20.98 -4.56
N ALA A 148 -5.45 -19.81 -5.15
CA ALA A 148 -5.67 -19.65 -6.58
C ALA A 148 -4.44 -20.14 -7.37
N ALA A 149 -3.25 -19.65 -7.05
CA ALA A 149 -2.01 -20.09 -7.69
C ALA A 149 -1.78 -21.60 -7.56
N MET A 150 -2.06 -22.17 -6.39
CA MET A 150 -1.95 -23.62 -6.17
C MET A 150 -2.89 -24.41 -7.08
N LYS A 151 -4.14 -23.95 -7.25
CA LYS A 151 -5.12 -24.60 -8.13
C LYS A 151 -4.73 -24.49 -9.60
N VAL A 152 -4.34 -23.30 -10.06
CA VAL A 152 -4.00 -23.04 -11.48
C VAL A 152 -2.72 -23.77 -11.89
N LEU A 153 -1.68 -23.71 -11.04
CA LEU A 153 -0.38 -24.30 -11.35
C LEU A 153 -0.31 -25.79 -10.99
N GLY A 154 -1.34 -26.34 -10.34
CA GLY A 154 -1.40 -27.74 -9.94
C GLY A 154 -0.43 -28.09 -8.82
N LEU A 155 -0.32 -27.23 -7.80
CA LEU A 155 0.45 -27.45 -6.58
C LEU A 155 -0.44 -28.08 -5.50
N TYR A 156 -0.03 -29.23 -4.99
CA TYR A 156 -0.75 -29.96 -3.93
C TYR A 156 -0.31 -29.55 -2.52
N SER A 157 0.93 -29.10 -2.38
CA SER A 157 1.51 -28.61 -1.12
C SER A 157 2.57 -27.54 -1.39
N LYS A 158 3.05 -26.87 -0.34
CA LYS A 158 4.12 -25.87 -0.43
C LYS A 158 5.45 -26.46 -0.93
N GLU A 159 5.66 -27.76 -0.80
CA GLU A 159 6.85 -28.48 -1.26
C GLU A 159 6.68 -29.12 -2.65
N SER A 160 5.44 -29.15 -3.16
CA SER A 160 5.15 -29.77 -4.45
C SER A 160 5.67 -28.93 -5.62
N GLN A 161 6.00 -29.60 -6.72
CA GLN A 161 6.26 -28.95 -8.00
C GLN A 161 4.95 -28.73 -8.75
N PRO A 162 4.83 -27.65 -9.54
CA PRO A 162 3.62 -27.41 -10.31
C PRO A 162 3.45 -28.51 -11.36
N SER A 163 2.27 -29.12 -11.38
CA SER A 163 1.93 -30.18 -12.36
C SER A 163 1.30 -29.63 -13.64
N LEU A 164 0.75 -28.41 -13.59
CA LEU A 164 0.05 -27.76 -14.70
C LEU A 164 0.84 -26.60 -15.32
N PHE A 165 2.03 -26.30 -14.78
CA PHE A 165 2.94 -25.29 -15.32
C PHE A 165 4.33 -25.86 -15.51
N ASN A 166 4.87 -25.78 -16.73
CA ASN A 166 6.15 -26.38 -17.05
C ASN A 166 7.30 -25.46 -16.63
N ILE A 167 8.03 -25.85 -15.58
CA ILE A 167 9.26 -25.16 -15.18
C ILE A 167 10.41 -25.70 -16.04
N PRO A 168 11.16 -24.84 -16.76
CA PRO A 168 12.31 -25.29 -17.55
C PRO A 168 13.35 -26.01 -16.67
N ALA A 169 13.81 -27.19 -17.08
CA ALA A 169 14.76 -28.00 -16.32
C ALA A 169 16.12 -27.29 -16.08
N ASP A 170 16.47 -26.33 -16.94
CA ASP A 170 17.67 -25.52 -16.86
C ASP A 170 17.48 -24.23 -16.04
N ILE A 171 16.36 -24.05 -15.32
CA ILE A 171 16.05 -22.81 -14.59
C ILE A 171 17.18 -22.36 -13.66
N ALA A 172 17.91 -23.29 -13.04
CA ALA A 172 19.04 -22.98 -12.17
C ALA A 172 20.15 -22.19 -12.89
N ARG A 173 20.35 -22.45 -14.18
CA ARG A 173 21.37 -21.82 -15.04
C ARG A 173 20.91 -20.50 -15.67
N LYS A 174 19.62 -20.17 -15.57
CA LYS A 174 19.06 -18.93 -16.10
C LYS A 174 19.44 -17.72 -15.25
N THR A 175 19.53 -16.56 -15.90
CA THR A 175 19.74 -15.27 -15.22
C THR A 175 18.52 -14.89 -14.36
N ASN A 176 18.69 -13.97 -13.42
CA ASN A 176 17.58 -13.49 -12.59
C ASN A 176 16.45 -12.88 -13.41
N ILE A 177 16.78 -12.20 -14.52
CA ILE A 177 15.79 -11.60 -15.43
C ILE A 177 14.97 -12.69 -16.11
N GLN A 178 15.60 -13.76 -16.58
CA GLN A 178 14.91 -14.88 -17.22
C GLN A 178 14.06 -15.67 -16.23
N LYS A 179 14.54 -15.87 -14.99
CA LYS A 179 13.74 -16.47 -13.91
C LYS A 179 12.51 -15.63 -13.59
N LEU A 180 12.68 -14.31 -13.55
CA LEU A 180 11.60 -13.36 -13.33
C LEU A 180 10.56 -13.43 -14.45
N ALA A 181 10.98 -13.52 -15.71
CA ALA A 181 10.06 -13.66 -16.85
C ALA A 181 9.17 -14.92 -16.74
N ILE A 182 9.74 -16.06 -16.36
CA ILE A 182 9.00 -17.31 -16.13
C ILE A 182 8.00 -17.15 -14.97
N LEU A 183 8.39 -16.44 -13.90
CA LEU A 183 7.50 -16.15 -12.78
C LEU A 183 6.34 -15.24 -13.19
N HIS A 184 6.59 -14.23 -14.03
CA HIS A 184 5.54 -13.37 -14.58
C HIS A 184 4.57 -14.13 -15.47
N GLU A 185 5.06 -15.08 -16.28
CA GLU A 185 4.21 -15.95 -17.09
C GLU A 185 3.28 -16.79 -16.21
N ALA A 186 3.82 -17.45 -15.18
CA ALA A 186 3.02 -18.21 -14.23
C ALA A 186 1.98 -17.33 -13.50
N ALA A 187 2.38 -16.12 -13.07
CA ALA A 187 1.48 -15.17 -12.43
C ALA A 187 0.39 -14.67 -13.39
N GLY A 188 0.73 -14.44 -14.65
CA GLY A 188 -0.20 -14.02 -15.71
C GLY A 188 -1.35 -15.01 -15.85
N ILE A 189 -1.05 -16.32 -15.94
CA ILE A 189 -2.07 -17.37 -16.04
C ILE A 189 -3.05 -17.33 -14.86
N VAL A 190 -2.55 -17.11 -13.64
CA VAL A 190 -3.40 -17.01 -12.43
C VAL A 190 -4.30 -15.78 -12.49
N VAL A 191 -3.74 -14.64 -12.89
CA VAL A 191 -4.46 -13.37 -13.01
C VAL A 191 -5.53 -13.47 -14.10
N ASP A 192 -5.20 -14.02 -15.26
CA ASP A 192 -6.12 -14.16 -16.38
C ASP A 192 -7.34 -15.01 -15.99
N GLN A 193 -7.12 -16.07 -15.20
CA GLN A 193 -8.19 -16.97 -14.79
C GLN A 193 -9.12 -16.39 -13.71
N TYR A 194 -8.59 -15.62 -12.74
CA TYR A 194 -9.37 -15.19 -11.57
C TYR A 194 -9.73 -13.70 -11.55
N VAL A 195 -8.94 -12.85 -12.20
CA VAL A 195 -9.16 -11.40 -12.27
C VAL A 195 -9.83 -11.03 -13.59
N PHE A 196 -9.33 -11.57 -14.70
CA PHE A 196 -9.80 -11.26 -16.06
C PHE A 196 -10.72 -12.32 -16.66
N ALA A 197 -11.35 -13.16 -15.84
CA ALA A 197 -12.31 -14.15 -16.32
C ALA A 197 -13.32 -13.48 -17.27
N GLU A 198 -13.44 -13.97 -18.51
CA GLU A 198 -14.19 -13.31 -19.60
C GLU A 198 -15.60 -12.88 -19.19
N ASN A 199 -16.27 -13.68 -18.35
CA ASN A 199 -17.61 -13.37 -17.83
C ASN A 199 -17.65 -12.10 -16.96
N ASN A 200 -16.59 -11.82 -16.19
CA ASN A 200 -16.49 -10.63 -15.34
C ASN A 200 -16.16 -9.38 -16.16
N ILE A 201 -15.31 -9.51 -17.18
CA ILE A 201 -14.98 -8.40 -18.09
C ILE A 201 -16.21 -8.03 -18.92
N ASN A 202 -16.90 -9.01 -19.50
CA ASN A 202 -18.11 -8.76 -20.27
C ASN A 202 -19.20 -8.12 -19.41
N LYS A 203 -19.33 -8.53 -18.15
CA LYS A 203 -20.24 -7.89 -17.19
C LYS A 203 -19.82 -6.46 -16.88
N LEU A 204 -18.54 -6.22 -16.58
CA LEU A 204 -18.01 -4.87 -16.30
C LEU A 204 -18.19 -3.93 -17.50
N ILE A 205 -17.91 -4.40 -18.72
CA ILE A 205 -18.10 -3.65 -19.95
C ILE A 205 -19.58 -3.34 -20.16
N ASN A 206 -20.48 -4.31 -19.96
CA ASN A 206 -21.90 -4.09 -20.10
C ASN A 206 -22.44 -3.10 -19.05
N ASP A 207 -21.96 -3.16 -17.81
CA ASP A 207 -22.34 -2.23 -16.74
C ASP A 207 -21.87 -0.79 -17.08
N VAL A 208 -20.67 -0.62 -17.64
CA VAL A 208 -20.15 0.69 -18.08
C VAL A 208 -20.89 1.24 -19.31
N ILE A 209 -21.25 0.38 -20.27
CA ILE A 209 -22.01 0.77 -21.46
C ILE A 209 -23.44 1.17 -21.07
N THR A 210 -24.07 0.47 -20.12
CA THR A 210 -25.44 0.77 -19.66
C THR A 210 -25.51 1.96 -18.71
N GLU A 211 -24.42 2.35 -18.03
CA GLU A 211 -24.36 3.61 -17.28
C GLU A 211 -24.14 4.86 -18.16
N GLN A 212 -23.84 4.69 -19.46
CA GLN A 212 -23.68 5.78 -20.44
C GLN A 212 -24.94 6.04 -21.29
N GLU A 213 -26.02 5.28 -21.09
CA GLU A 213 -27.37 5.52 -21.66
C GLU A 213 -28.33 6.14 -20.63
#